data_AF-R9PHP0-F1
#
_entry.id   AF-R9PHP0-F1
#
_cell.length_a   1.000
_cell.length_b   1.000
_cell.length_c   1.000
_cell.angle_alpha   90.00
_cell.angle_beta   90.00
_cell.angle_gamma   90.00
#
_symmetry.space_group_name_H-M   'P 1'
#
loop_
_entity.id
_entity.type
_entity.pdbx_description
1 polymer ?
#
loop_
_entity_poly.entity_id
_entity_poly.type
_entity_poly.pdbx_seq_one_letter_code
_entity_poly.pdbx_strand_id
1 'polypeptide(L)'
;MWPQLYEWLALFIKWFHVIAGIAWIGASFYFVWLDNNLKTPPEWKKQKGIKGDLWAVHGGGFYEVAKYQVGPEKTARKAPLV
;
A
#
# COMPACT_ATOMS: atom_id res chain seq x y z
N MET A 1 -7.70 -30.47 -30.84
CA MET A 1 -7.80 -29.36 -29.86
C MET A 1 -6.41 -28.78 -29.68
N TRP A 2 -6.21 -27.46 -29.76
CA TRP A 2 -4.93 -26.79 -30.05
C TRP A 2 -3.92 -26.91 -28.88
N PRO A 3 -2.95 -27.85 -28.91
CA PRO A 3 -2.09 -28.15 -27.76
C PRO A 3 -1.19 -26.97 -27.36
N GLN A 4 -0.85 -26.11 -28.34
CA GLN A 4 0.01 -24.96 -28.13
C GLN A 4 -0.61 -23.94 -27.18
N LEU A 5 -1.94 -23.76 -27.22
CA LEU A 5 -2.63 -22.82 -26.34
C LEU A 5 -2.51 -23.23 -24.87
N TYR A 6 -2.57 -24.54 -24.60
CA TYR A 6 -2.45 -25.08 -23.25
C TYR A 6 -1.05 -24.83 -22.66
N GLU A 7 0.00 -25.05 -23.44
CA GLU A 7 1.38 -24.78 -23.02
C GLU A 7 1.61 -23.30 -22.70
N TRP A 8 1.11 -22.39 -23.55
CA TRP A 8 1.19 -20.94 -23.29
C TRP A 8 0.41 -20.52 -22.04
N LEU A 9 -0.80 -21.07 -21.84
CA LEU A 9 -1.60 -20.79 -20.65
C LEU A 9 -0.92 -21.32 -19.37
N ALA A 10 -0.36 -22.54 -19.43
CA ALA A 10 0.37 -23.12 -18.31
C ALA A 10 1.61 -22.28 -17.95
N LEU A 11 2.34 -21.80 -18.96
CA LEU A 11 3.47 -20.89 -18.76
C LEU A 11 3.02 -19.56 -18.13
N PHE A 12 1.94 -18.97 -18.64
CA PHE A 12 1.37 -17.74 -18.08
C PHE A 12 0.98 -17.91 -16.61
N ILE A 13 0.26 -18.99 -16.26
CA ILE A 13 -0.18 -19.24 -14.88
C ILE A 13 1.03 -19.41 -13.94
N LYS A 14 2.07 -20.13 -14.37
CA LYS A 14 3.30 -20.30 -13.57
C LYS A 14 3.95 -18.95 -13.27
N TRP A 15 4.15 -18.11 -14.29
CA TRP A 15 4.77 -16.80 -14.10
C TRP A 15 3.89 -15.83 -13.31
N PHE A 16 2.59 -15.83 -13.58
CA PHE A 16 1.61 -15.07 -12.80
C PHE A 16 1.69 -15.46 -11.32
N HIS A 17 1.74 -16.76 -11.02
CA HIS A 17 1.85 -17.24 -9.65
C HIS A 17 3.14 -16.77 -8.96
N VAL A 18 4.29 -16.86 -9.64
CA VAL A 18 5.57 -16.38 -9.10
C VAL A 18 5.52 -14.87 -8.82
N ILE A 19 5.02 -14.06 -9.75
CA ILE A 19 4.91 -12.60 -9.59
C ILE A 19 3.95 -12.26 -8.46
N ALA A 20 2.77 -12.91 -8.42
CA ALA A 20 1.80 -12.72 -7.36
C ALA A 20 2.38 -13.10 -5.98
N GLY A 21 3.15 -14.18 -5.89
CA GLY A 21 3.84 -14.60 -4.67
C GLY A 21 4.87 -13.56 -4.20
N ILE A 22 5.71 -13.06 -5.11
CA ILE A 22 6.69 -12.00 -4.79
C ILE A 22 5.97 -10.72 -4.34
N ALA A 23 4.92 -10.30 -5.05
CA ALA A 23 4.15 -9.12 -4.71
C ALA A 23 3.45 -9.27 -3.34
N TRP A 24 2.90 -10.45 -3.04
CA TRP A 24 2.25 -10.75 -1.76
C TRP A 24 3.22 -10.68 -0.59
N ILE A 25 4.38 -11.32 -0.72
CA ILE A 25 5.43 -11.31 0.32
C ILE A 25 5.99 -9.89 0.48
N GLY A 26 6.30 -9.21 -0.63
CA GLY A 26 6.80 -7.84 -0.62
C GLY A 26 5.82 -6.86 0.04
N ALA A 27 4.52 -6.95 -0.29
CA ALA A 27 3.48 -6.14 0.33
C ALA A 27 3.40 -6.39 1.84
N SER A 28 3.49 -7.66 2.27
CA SER A 28 3.47 -8.03 3.69
C SER A 28 4.64 -7.38 4.44
N PHE A 29 5.87 -7.48 3.92
CA PHE A 29 7.03 -6.84 4.52
C PHE A 29 6.94 -5.31 4.49
N TYR A 30 6.43 -4.74 3.40
CA TYR A 30 6.22 -3.30 3.29
C TYR A 30 5.28 -2.79 4.38
N PHE A 31 4.14 -3.45 4.63
CA PHE A 31 3.21 -3.03 5.66
C PHE A 31 3.76 -3.21 7.09
N VAL A 32 4.53 -4.27 7.34
CA VAL A 32 5.23 -4.44 8.62
C VAL A 32 6.24 -3.33 8.84
N TRP A 33 7.06 -3.02 7.84
CA TRP A 33 8.01 -1.91 7.90
C TRP A 33 7.29 -0.57 8.10
N LEU A 34 6.22 -0.33 7.34
CA LEU A 34 5.41 0.88 7.43
C LEU A 34 4.88 1.06 8.85
N ASP A 35 4.25 0.02 9.42
CA ASP A 35 3.68 0.06 10.77
C ASP A 35 4.73 0.27 11.86
N ASN A 36 5.91 -0.32 11.72
CA ASN A 36 7.01 -0.16 12.67
C ASN A 36 7.66 1.22 12.62
N ASN A 37 7.51 1.96 11.53
CA ASN A 37 8.11 3.29 11.34
C ASN A 37 7.11 4.44 11.53
N LEU A 38 5.84 4.15 11.83
CA LEU A 38 4.87 5.19 12.17
C LEU A 38 5.31 5.96 13.41
N LYS A 39 5.32 7.28 13.31
CA LYS A 39 5.60 8.17 14.43
C LYS A 39 4.30 8.66 15.04
N THR A 40 4.38 9.04 16.32
CA THR A 40 3.26 9.69 17.01
C THR A 40 2.98 11.03 16.32
N PRO A 41 1.77 11.23 15.78
CA PRO A 41 1.48 12.43 15.02
C PRO A 41 1.24 13.62 15.98
N PRO A 42 1.35 14.87 15.49
CA PRO A 42 1.02 16.07 16.28
C PRO A 42 -0.45 16.10 16.70
N GLU A 43 -0.76 16.85 17.76
CA GLU A 43 -2.06 16.81 18.44
C GLU A 43 -3.26 17.12 17.52
N TRP A 44 -3.09 18.06 16.58
CA TRP A 44 -4.13 18.41 15.61
C TRP A 44 -4.47 17.27 14.63
N LYS A 45 -3.53 16.33 14.37
CA LYS A 45 -3.78 15.13 13.56
C LYS A 45 -4.46 14.04 14.38
N LYS A 46 -4.08 13.89 15.66
CA LYS A 46 -4.75 12.95 16.58
C LYS A 46 -6.23 13.28 16.73
N GLN A 47 -6.57 14.57 16.84
CA GLN A 47 -7.96 15.04 16.87
C GLN A 47 -8.78 14.59 15.65
N LYS A 48 -8.11 14.35 14.50
CA LYS A 48 -8.73 13.84 13.27
C LYS A 48 -8.74 12.30 13.18
N GLY A 49 -8.43 11.60 14.27
CA GLY A 49 -8.42 10.13 14.34
C GLY A 49 -7.17 9.45 13.75
N ILE A 50 -6.11 10.22 13.46
CA ILE A 50 -4.82 9.67 12.98
C ILE A 50 -4.03 9.16 14.18
N LYS A 51 -3.68 7.87 14.16
CA LYS A 51 -2.92 7.20 15.22
C LYS A 51 -1.41 7.24 14.97
N GLY A 52 -1.00 7.26 13.71
CA GLY A 52 0.41 7.28 13.30
C GLY A 52 0.59 7.98 11.96
N ASP A 53 1.69 8.71 11.79
CA ASP A 53 2.10 9.26 10.51
C ASP A 53 3.53 8.85 10.12
N LEU A 54 3.75 8.68 8.81
CA LEU A 54 5.06 8.43 8.22
C LEU A 54 5.29 9.41 7.08
N TRP A 55 6.46 10.03 7.07
CA TRP A 55 6.95 10.84 5.95
C TRP A 55 8.00 10.07 5.18
N ALA A 56 7.84 9.98 3.88
CA ALA A 56 8.78 9.33 2.98
C ALA A 56 9.16 10.26 1.82
N VAL A 57 10.39 10.16 1.35
CA VAL A 57 10.87 10.89 0.17
C VAL A 57 11.12 9.90 -0.95
N HIS A 58 10.54 10.15 -2.12
CA HIS A 58 10.75 9.32 -3.29
C HIS A 58 10.61 10.13 -4.58
N GLY A 59 11.53 9.95 -5.53
CA GLY A 59 11.46 10.63 -6.85
C GLY A 59 11.49 12.16 -6.77
N GLY A 60 12.06 12.75 -5.71
CA GLY A 60 12.09 14.20 -5.49
C GLY A 60 10.84 14.79 -4.82
N GLY A 61 9.84 13.97 -4.47
CA GLY A 61 8.64 14.38 -3.75
C GLY A 61 8.61 13.88 -2.30
N PHE A 62 7.80 14.55 -1.47
CA PHE A 62 7.48 14.14 -0.11
C PHE A 62 6.10 13.50 -0.09
N TYR A 63 6.00 12.32 0.51
CA TYR A 63 4.77 11.60 0.73
C TYR A 63 4.48 11.54 2.22
N GLU A 64 3.23 11.82 2.59
CA GLU A 64 2.73 11.61 3.95
C GLU A 64 1.75 10.44 3.95
N VAL A 65 1.99 9.45 4.80
CA VAL A 65 1.08 8.32 5.04
C VAL A 65 0.49 8.47 6.43
N ALA A 66 -0.85 8.55 6.50
CA ALA A 66 -1.59 8.66 7.76
C ALA A 66 -2.36 7.37 8.05
N LYS A 67 -2.07 6.72 9.18
CA LYS A 67 -2.80 5.55 9.67
C LYS A 67 -3.90 5.98 10.63
N TYR A 68 -5.15 5.76 10.23
CA TYR A 68 -6.32 6.01 11.07
C TYR A 68 -6.60 4.84 12.00
N GLN A 69 -7.15 5.11 13.18
CA GLN A 69 -7.52 4.06 14.13
C GLN A 69 -8.81 3.32 13.73
N VAL A 70 -9.81 4.06 13.24
CA VAL A 70 -11.14 3.53 12.87
C VAL A 70 -11.51 3.88 11.43
N GLY A 71 -10.98 5.01 10.93
CA GLY A 71 -11.22 5.52 9.59
C GLY A 71 -11.22 7.06 9.62
N PRO A 72 -11.24 7.71 8.44
CA PRO A 72 -11.36 9.16 8.35
C PRO A 72 -12.79 9.64 8.65
N GLU A 73 -12.94 10.82 9.25
CA GLU A 73 -14.24 11.45 9.53
C GLU A 73 -15.06 11.73 8.25
N LYS A 74 -14.37 11.95 7.13
CA LYS A 74 -14.95 12.06 5.81
C LYS A 74 -14.26 11.06 4.90
N THR A 75 -15.00 10.08 4.39
CA THR A 75 -14.54 9.24 3.28
C THR A 75 -14.17 10.16 2.11
N ALA A 76 -13.03 9.92 1.47
CA ALA A 76 -12.44 10.84 0.49
C ALA A 76 -13.37 11.13 -0.70
N ARG A 77 -14.26 12.12 -0.56
CA ARG A 77 -14.85 12.83 -1.70
C ARG A 77 -13.82 13.88 -2.09
N LYS A 78 -12.93 13.51 -3.03
CA LYS A 78 -11.88 14.32 -3.66
C LYS A 78 -11.16 15.26 -2.68
N ALA A 79 -9.99 14.85 -2.20
CA ALA A 79 -9.07 15.80 -1.58
C ALA A 79 -8.90 17.00 -2.53
N PRO A 80 -9.16 18.25 -2.10
CA PRO A 80 -8.76 19.40 -2.88
C PRO A 80 -7.25 19.31 -3.03
N LEU A 81 -6.80 19.23 -4.28
CA LEU A 81 -5.40 19.43 -4.63
C LEU A 81 -5.08 20.85 -4.17
N VAL A 82 -4.36 20.96 -3.06
CA VAL A 82 -3.65 22.19 -2.69
C VAL A 82 -2.36 22.20 -3.48
#